data_AF-A0A1M7Q7T4-F1
#
_entry.id   AF-A0A1M7Q7T4-F1
#
_cell.length_a   1.000
_cell.length_b   1.000
_cell.length_c   1.000
_cell.angle_alpha   90.00
_cell.angle_beta   90.00
_cell.angle_gamma   90.00
#
_symmetry.space_group_name_H-M   'P 1'
#
loop_
_entity.id
_entity.type
_entity.pdbx_description
1 polymer ?
#
loop_
_entity_poly.entity_id
_entity_poly.type
_entity_poly.pdbx_seq_one_letter_code
_entity_poly.pdbx_strand_id
1 'polypeptide(L)'
;MARLGRPGMSDTQKRELWDRWKAGESISGISRALGRPPGSIFTIVKSNGGYVPPVRQRRAGQLTLHERESISRGLARGDSIREIARTLGRAASTVSREIARNKGPARYRAVDAEDRAWDSARRRQPCLLASNRPLRDFVADKLAEDWPPEQISGHLARVFVAGSGMRVSHETIYKSLFIQARGVLAKELQKHLRSRRPTRRNIHNTVTGQWRSQIKEAVSISERPAEADDRAIPGHWEGYLLLGRGLTQIATVVERSTRFTVLVQLDRREMATVTARLSARMLDLPACLRKSLTWDRGMELAGHKDVAAATGPSVYFADPQSPWQRGTNENTNRLLRQYMPKGTSMEHLTQEDLDGIALKLNTRPRKTLDFDTPADRLEPLLR
;
A
#
# COMPACT_ATOMS: atom_id res chain seq x y z
N MET A 1 25.83 12.73 39.23
CA MET A 1 24.37 12.55 39.15
C MET A 1 24.02 11.89 37.83
N ALA A 2 23.53 10.66 37.85
CA ALA A 2 23.03 10.01 36.63
C ALA A 2 21.83 10.83 36.12
N ARG A 3 21.90 11.35 34.88
CA ARG A 3 20.71 11.89 34.21
C ARG A 3 19.74 10.72 34.04
N LEU A 4 18.78 10.60 34.95
CA LEU A 4 17.59 9.76 34.80
C LEU A 4 17.04 10.03 33.40
N GLY A 5 17.18 9.06 32.51
CA GLY A 5 16.62 9.14 31.17
C GLY A 5 15.14 9.50 31.29
N ARG A 6 14.67 10.46 30.48
CA ARG A 6 13.28 10.95 30.54
C ARG A 6 12.34 9.75 30.64
N PRO A 7 11.47 9.66 31.68
CA PRO A 7 10.54 8.55 31.79
C PRO A 7 9.69 8.50 30.52
N GLY A 8 9.63 7.31 29.92
CA GLY A 8 8.84 7.05 28.72
C GLY A 8 7.37 7.43 28.92
N MET A 9 6.57 7.41 27.84
CA MET A 9 5.14 7.65 27.97
C MET A 9 4.48 6.58 28.86
N SER A 10 3.59 7.04 29.75
CA SER A 10 2.71 6.15 30.51
C SER A 10 1.75 5.41 29.58
N ASP A 11 1.13 4.34 30.06
CA ASP A 11 0.16 3.59 29.26
C ASP A 11 -1.15 4.37 29.02
N THR A 12 -1.44 5.39 29.83
CA THR A 12 -2.53 6.35 29.57
C THR A 12 -2.15 7.29 28.42
N GLN A 13 -0.94 7.86 28.45
CA GLN A 13 -0.43 8.72 27.36
C GLN A 13 -0.32 7.96 26.03
N LYS A 14 0.12 6.69 26.06
CA LYS A 14 0.15 5.84 24.86
C LYS A 14 -1.24 5.58 24.30
N ARG A 15 -2.25 5.37 25.16
CA ARG A 15 -3.64 5.17 24.72
C ARG A 15 -4.16 6.43 24.01
N GLU A 16 -4.03 7.59 24.66
CA GLU A 16 -4.47 8.85 24.07
C GLU A 16 -3.74 9.17 22.75
N LEU A 17 -2.42 8.92 22.69
CA LEU A 17 -1.65 9.03 21.44
C LEU A 17 -2.32 8.23 20.31
N TRP A 18 -2.68 6.97 20.58
CA TRP A 18 -3.25 6.10 19.57
C TRP A 18 -4.68 6.47 19.21
N ASP A 19 -5.48 6.96 20.16
CA ASP A 19 -6.84 7.45 19.89
C ASP A 19 -6.81 8.67 18.97
N ARG A 20 -5.93 9.64 19.24
CA ARG A 20 -5.73 10.84 18.39
C ARG A 20 -5.14 10.49 17.02
N TRP A 21 -4.18 9.58 16.98
CA TRP A 21 -3.63 9.08 15.72
C TRP A 21 -4.70 8.39 14.86
N LYS A 22 -5.58 7.60 15.50
CA LYS A 22 -6.73 6.97 14.84
C LYS A 22 -7.70 8.02 14.31
N ALA A 23 -7.92 9.12 15.04
CA ALA A 23 -8.73 10.25 14.60
C ALA A 23 -8.11 11.05 13.44
N GLY A 24 -6.86 10.76 13.04
CA GLY A 24 -6.20 11.38 11.89
C GLY A 24 -5.38 12.62 12.23
N GLU A 25 -5.21 12.94 13.52
CA GLU A 25 -4.40 14.07 13.95
C GLU A 25 -2.93 13.94 13.50
N SER A 26 -2.30 15.08 13.20
CA SER A 26 -0.88 15.13 12.85
C SER A 26 0.00 14.83 14.05
N ILE A 27 1.24 14.38 13.81
CA ILE A 27 2.25 14.15 14.86
C ILE A 27 2.47 15.41 15.69
N SER A 28 2.47 16.59 15.06
CA SER A 28 2.61 17.88 15.72
C SER A 28 1.39 18.22 16.60
N GLY A 29 0.18 17.87 16.16
CA GLY A 29 -1.04 18.02 16.97
C GLY A 29 -1.00 17.15 18.23
N ILE A 30 -0.70 15.86 18.07
CA ILE A 30 -0.59 14.91 19.17
C ILE A 30 0.53 15.30 20.15
N SER A 31 1.65 15.77 19.62
CA SER A 31 2.78 16.26 20.41
C SER A 31 2.37 17.40 21.35
N ARG A 32 1.62 18.38 20.84
CA ARG A 32 1.11 19.51 21.61
C ARG A 32 0.13 19.05 22.69
N ALA A 33 -0.79 18.17 22.34
CA ALA A 33 -1.79 17.65 23.27
C ALA A 33 -1.19 16.88 24.45
N LEU A 34 -0.16 16.07 24.20
CA LEU A 34 0.47 15.23 25.23
C LEU A 34 1.65 15.91 25.95
N GLY A 35 2.05 17.11 25.54
CA GLY A 35 3.25 17.77 26.06
C GLY A 35 4.53 16.96 25.81
N ARG A 36 4.59 16.20 24.71
CA ARG A 36 5.74 15.33 24.38
C ARG A 36 6.38 15.74 23.07
N PRO A 37 7.70 15.60 22.89
CA PRO A 37 8.36 15.96 21.63
C PRO A 37 7.80 15.17 20.43
N PRO A 38 7.69 15.79 19.23
CA PRO A 38 7.20 15.11 18.02
C PRO A 38 7.98 13.83 17.68
N GLY A 39 9.29 13.81 17.93
CA GLY A 39 10.14 12.64 17.73
C GLY A 39 9.73 11.44 18.60
N SER A 40 9.27 11.68 19.83
CA SER A 40 8.79 10.62 20.73
C SER A 40 7.47 10.02 20.22
N ILE A 41 6.53 10.87 19.76
CA ILE A 41 5.30 10.43 19.11
C ILE A 41 5.64 9.60 17.87
N PHE A 42 6.50 10.13 16.99
CA PHE A 42 6.92 9.46 15.77
C PHE A 42 7.54 8.09 16.04
N THR A 43 8.37 7.97 17.08
CA THR A 43 9.05 6.71 17.44
C THR A 43 8.04 5.65 17.86
N ILE A 44 7.04 6.00 18.68
CA ILE A 44 5.97 5.08 19.09
C ILE A 44 5.10 4.67 17.91
N VAL A 45 4.68 5.63 17.08
CA VAL A 45 3.89 5.35 15.87
C VAL A 45 4.67 4.44 14.92
N LYS A 46 5.95 4.76 14.66
CA LYS A 46 6.83 4.01 13.76
C LYS A 46 7.13 2.60 14.24
N SER A 47 7.37 2.40 15.53
CA SER A 47 7.61 1.06 16.08
C SER A 47 6.44 0.10 15.90
N ASN A 48 5.21 0.61 15.77
CA ASN A 48 4.01 -0.17 15.47
C ASN A 48 3.58 -0.03 13.99
N GLY A 49 4.42 0.54 13.13
CA GLY A 49 4.12 0.71 11.70
C GLY A 49 2.96 1.65 11.37
N GLY A 50 2.48 2.44 12.34
CA GLY A 50 1.26 3.24 12.26
C GLY A 50 -0.02 2.49 12.61
N TYR A 51 0.07 1.22 13.01
CA TYR A 51 -1.08 0.42 13.46
C TYR A 51 -1.39 0.68 14.93
N VAL A 52 -2.66 0.99 15.21
CA VAL A 52 -3.16 1.06 16.58
C VAL A 52 -3.06 -0.35 17.19
N PRO A 53 -2.28 -0.54 18.28
CA PRO A 53 -2.19 -1.82 18.93
C PRO A 53 -3.54 -2.17 19.58
N PRO A 54 -3.93 -3.45 19.60
CA PRO A 54 -5.15 -3.85 20.28
C PRO A 54 -5.06 -3.51 21.77
N VAL A 55 -6.17 -3.07 22.35
CA VAL A 55 -6.27 -2.80 23.78
C VAL A 55 -5.98 -4.10 24.53
N ARG A 56 -5.02 -4.05 25.46
CA ARG A 56 -4.69 -5.20 26.28
C ARG A 56 -5.83 -5.41 27.28
N GLN A 57 -6.48 -6.57 27.22
CA GLN A 57 -7.50 -6.95 28.16
C GLN A 57 -7.07 -8.21 28.90
N ARG A 58 -7.28 -8.22 30.22
CA ARG A 58 -7.13 -9.44 31.01
C ARG A 58 -8.31 -10.37 30.72
N ARG A 59 -8.07 -11.68 30.71
CA ARG A 59 -9.17 -12.65 30.69
C ARG A 59 -9.89 -12.61 32.03
N ALA A 60 -11.21 -12.76 32.03
CA ALA A 60 -11.99 -12.96 33.24
C ALA A 60 -11.42 -14.16 34.03
N GLY A 61 -11.30 -14.00 35.36
CA GLY A 61 -10.76 -15.04 36.24
C GLY A 61 -9.22 -15.12 36.35
N GLN A 62 -8.48 -14.24 35.66
CA GLN A 62 -7.04 -14.09 35.92
C GLN A 62 -6.78 -13.46 37.29
N LEU A 63 -5.69 -13.87 37.93
CA LEU A 63 -5.21 -13.24 39.16
C LEU A 63 -4.86 -11.77 38.87
N THR A 64 -5.24 -10.92 39.80
CA THR A 64 -4.87 -9.50 39.87
C THR A 64 -3.48 -9.34 40.46
N LEU A 65 -2.89 -8.14 40.31
CA LEU A 65 -1.62 -7.81 40.94
C LEU A 65 -1.71 -7.99 42.46
N HIS A 66 -2.79 -7.53 43.09
CA HIS A 66 -3.02 -7.67 44.52
C HIS A 66 -3.05 -9.15 44.97
N GLU A 67 -3.72 -10.01 44.20
CA GLU A 67 -3.72 -11.45 44.47
C GLU A 67 -2.32 -12.06 44.28
N ARG A 68 -1.56 -11.61 43.26
CA ARG A 68 -0.17 -12.04 43.06
C ARG A 68 0.75 -11.59 44.19
N GLU A 69 0.57 -10.39 44.73
CA GLU A 69 1.30 -9.89 45.91
C GLU A 69 0.99 -10.73 47.14
N SER A 70 -0.28 -11.07 47.34
CA SER A 70 -0.72 -11.94 48.42
C SER A 70 -0.11 -13.35 48.31
N ILE A 71 -0.02 -13.92 47.11
CA ILE A 71 0.72 -15.18 46.87
C ILE A 71 2.20 -15.01 47.24
N SER A 72 2.83 -13.92 46.83
CA SER A 72 4.25 -13.65 47.12
C SER A 72 4.52 -13.54 48.62
N ARG A 73 3.63 -12.88 49.38
CA ARG A 73 3.74 -12.75 50.84
C ARG A 73 3.48 -14.08 51.53
N GLY A 74 2.46 -14.83 51.11
CA GLY A 74 2.17 -16.14 51.69
C GLY A 74 3.31 -17.13 51.52
N LEU A 75 3.94 -17.16 50.33
CA LEU A 75 5.13 -17.97 50.10
C LEU A 75 6.31 -17.55 50.98
N ALA A 76 6.50 -16.26 51.23
CA ALA A 76 7.57 -15.78 52.11
C ALA A 76 7.34 -16.16 53.59
N ARG A 77 6.08 -16.31 54.00
CA ARG A 77 5.71 -16.81 55.35
C ARG A 77 5.81 -18.32 55.49
N GLY A 78 5.93 -19.06 54.38
CA GLY A 78 5.90 -20.53 54.39
C GLY A 78 4.49 -21.12 54.32
N ASP A 79 3.47 -20.33 53.99
CA ASP A 79 2.09 -20.80 53.90
C ASP A 79 1.94 -21.88 52.82
N SER A 80 1.07 -22.87 53.07
CA SER A 80 0.79 -23.89 52.06
C SER A 80 -0.02 -23.32 50.89
N ILE A 81 0.11 -23.90 49.69
CA ILE A 81 -0.66 -23.49 48.50
C ILE A 81 -2.18 -23.47 48.78
N ARG A 82 -2.68 -24.44 49.56
CA ARG A 82 -4.11 -24.53 49.92
C ARG A 82 -4.55 -23.39 50.82
N GLU A 83 -3.69 -22.96 51.73
CA GLU A 83 -3.95 -21.84 52.62
C GLU A 83 -3.96 -20.51 51.89
N ILE A 84 -2.96 -20.27 51.05
CA ILE A 84 -2.91 -19.10 50.17
C ILE A 84 -4.18 -19.05 49.30
N ALA A 85 -4.58 -20.17 48.71
CA ALA A 85 -5.76 -20.24 47.86
C ALA A 85 -7.07 -19.93 48.61
N ARG A 86 -7.21 -20.41 49.85
CA ARG A 86 -8.37 -20.14 50.71
C ARG A 86 -8.47 -18.64 51.03
N THR A 87 -7.37 -18.01 51.42
CA THR A 87 -7.32 -16.56 51.71
C THR A 87 -7.70 -15.71 50.50
N LEU A 88 -7.37 -16.17 49.29
CA LEU A 88 -7.68 -15.47 48.04
C LEU A 88 -9.08 -15.77 47.49
N GLY A 89 -9.82 -16.73 48.06
CA GLY A 89 -11.06 -17.23 47.46
C GLY A 89 -10.84 -17.86 46.07
N ARG A 90 -9.68 -18.51 45.86
CA ARG A 90 -9.30 -19.14 44.59
C ARG A 90 -9.11 -20.65 44.74
N ALA A 91 -9.22 -21.37 43.63
CA ALA A 91 -8.85 -22.79 43.62
C ALA A 91 -7.35 -22.98 43.86
N ALA A 92 -6.99 -23.99 44.66
CA ALA A 92 -5.58 -24.33 44.92
C ALA A 92 -4.78 -24.62 43.63
N SER A 93 -5.45 -25.19 42.62
CA SER A 93 -4.83 -25.44 41.31
C SER A 93 -4.49 -24.14 40.57
N THR A 94 -5.22 -23.04 40.79
CA THR A 94 -4.90 -21.73 40.20
C THR A 94 -3.61 -21.18 40.79
N VAL A 95 -3.48 -21.21 42.12
CA VAL A 95 -2.28 -20.75 42.83
C VAL A 95 -1.07 -21.63 42.47
N SER A 96 -1.23 -22.95 42.47
CA SER A 96 -0.18 -23.90 42.08
C SER A 96 0.34 -23.64 40.66
N ARG A 97 -0.56 -23.53 39.67
CA ARG A 97 -0.16 -23.26 38.26
C ARG A 97 0.50 -21.89 38.11
N GLU A 98 0.04 -20.87 38.85
CA GLU A 98 0.65 -19.54 38.82
C GLU A 98 2.09 -19.58 39.33
N ILE A 99 2.33 -20.24 40.47
CA ILE A 99 3.65 -20.37 41.06
C ILE A 99 4.59 -21.17 40.14
N ALA A 100 4.12 -22.31 39.64
CA ALA A 100 4.91 -23.17 38.74
C ALA A 100 5.31 -22.44 37.45
N ARG A 101 4.39 -21.68 36.84
CA ARG A 101 4.66 -20.88 35.64
C ARG A 101 5.66 -19.75 35.90
N ASN A 102 5.76 -19.26 37.14
CA ASN A 102 6.56 -18.10 37.53
C ASN A 102 7.78 -18.48 38.38
N LYS A 103 8.56 -19.45 37.90
CA LYS A 103 9.86 -19.87 38.46
C LYS A 103 9.80 -20.58 39.82
N GLY A 104 8.62 -21.03 40.24
CA GLY A 104 8.43 -21.81 41.46
C GLY A 104 8.44 -20.96 42.75
N PRO A 105 8.17 -21.57 43.90
CA PRO A 105 7.89 -20.86 45.15
C PRO A 105 9.06 -20.00 45.65
N ALA A 106 10.30 -20.51 45.55
CA ALA A 106 11.49 -19.82 46.04
C ALA A 106 11.82 -18.53 45.27
N ARG A 107 11.48 -18.47 43.97
CA ARG A 107 11.81 -17.35 43.07
C ARG A 107 10.60 -16.55 42.62
N TYR A 108 9.42 -16.86 43.16
CA TYR A 108 8.19 -16.17 42.79
C TYR A 108 8.26 -14.69 43.19
N ARG A 109 7.89 -13.81 42.27
CA ARG A 109 7.78 -12.36 42.48
C ARG A 109 6.52 -11.86 41.80
N ALA A 110 5.69 -11.11 42.54
CA ALA A 110 4.39 -10.67 42.07
C ALA A 110 4.47 -9.76 40.82
N VAL A 111 5.38 -8.79 40.84
CA VAL A 111 5.59 -7.84 39.73
C VAL A 111 6.05 -8.55 38.46
N ASP A 112 7.04 -9.43 38.56
CA ASP A 112 7.50 -10.27 37.45
C ASP A 112 6.37 -11.13 36.86
N ALA A 113 5.55 -11.74 37.72
CA ALA A 113 4.44 -12.58 37.30
C ALA A 113 3.35 -11.77 36.60
N GLU A 114 3.09 -10.56 37.08
CA GLU A 114 2.21 -9.58 36.47
C GLU A 114 2.69 -9.16 35.08
N ASP A 115 3.97 -8.78 34.95
CA ASP A 115 4.56 -8.39 33.67
C ASP A 115 4.51 -9.52 32.64
N ARG A 116 4.86 -10.76 33.04
CA ARG A 116 4.73 -11.94 32.18
C ARG A 116 3.29 -12.23 31.79
N ALA A 117 2.34 -12.01 32.70
CA ALA A 117 0.91 -12.19 32.40
C ALA A 117 0.45 -11.18 31.34
N TRP A 118 0.86 -9.91 31.44
CA TRP A 118 0.57 -8.90 30.42
C TRP A 118 1.25 -9.18 29.08
N ASP A 119 2.48 -9.68 29.10
CA ASP A 119 3.19 -10.06 27.87
C ASP A 119 2.55 -11.28 27.19
N SER A 120 2.11 -12.26 27.98
CA SER A 120 1.37 -13.43 27.48
C SER A 120 -0.03 -13.06 26.98
N ALA A 121 -0.68 -12.06 27.60
CA ALA A 121 -1.98 -11.55 27.16
C ALA A 121 -1.94 -10.96 25.75
N ARG A 122 -0.75 -10.62 25.23
CA ARG A 122 -0.57 -10.19 23.83
C ARG A 122 -0.94 -11.29 22.83
N ARG A 123 -1.04 -12.57 23.24
CA ARG A 123 -1.41 -13.75 22.43
C ARG A 123 -0.82 -13.67 21.02
N ARG A 124 0.51 -13.53 20.94
CA ARG A 124 1.19 -13.39 19.65
C ARG A 124 1.00 -14.68 18.87
N GLN A 125 0.08 -14.68 17.91
CA GLN A 125 0.04 -15.76 16.93
C GLN A 125 1.14 -15.51 15.90
N PRO A 126 1.92 -16.54 15.54
CA PRO A 126 2.83 -16.46 14.41
C PRO A 126 2.06 -15.95 13.20
N CYS A 127 2.58 -14.93 12.52
CA CYS A 127 1.91 -14.48 11.30
C CYS A 127 2.07 -15.56 10.23
N LEU A 128 1.10 -15.68 9.32
CA LEU A 128 1.12 -16.71 8.28
C LEU A 128 2.42 -16.72 7.47
N LEU A 129 2.98 -15.55 7.17
CA LEU A 129 4.26 -15.41 6.46
C LEU A 129 5.47 -15.89 7.27
N ALA A 130 5.38 -15.95 8.60
CA ALA A 130 6.43 -16.55 9.43
C ALA A 130 6.41 -18.07 9.35
N SER A 131 5.21 -18.66 9.22
CA SER A 131 4.99 -20.10 9.24
C SER A 131 4.99 -20.75 7.85
N ASN A 132 4.73 -19.98 6.79
CA ASN A 132 4.70 -20.45 5.40
C ASN A 132 5.79 -19.76 4.57
N ARG A 133 6.93 -20.42 4.42
CA ARG A 133 8.08 -19.93 3.66
C ARG A 133 7.77 -19.76 2.16
N PRO A 134 7.19 -20.73 1.43
CA PRO A 134 6.82 -20.55 0.03
C PRO A 134 5.96 -19.30 -0.22
N LEU A 135 4.94 -19.07 0.61
CA LEU A 135 4.10 -17.89 0.50
C LEU A 135 4.89 -16.59 0.78
N ARG A 136 5.76 -16.61 1.78
CA ARG A 136 6.61 -15.45 2.12
C ARG A 136 7.55 -15.08 0.99
N ASP A 137 8.20 -16.08 0.41
CA ASP A 137 9.18 -15.89 -0.65
C ASP A 137 8.45 -15.37 -1.92
N PHE A 138 7.28 -15.95 -2.28
CA PHE A 138 6.42 -15.41 -3.35
C PHE A 138 6.01 -13.94 -3.11
N VAL A 139 5.58 -13.59 -1.89
CA VAL A 139 5.21 -12.21 -1.56
C VAL A 139 6.41 -11.28 -1.68
N ALA A 140 7.60 -11.71 -1.26
CA ALA A 140 8.83 -10.92 -1.36
C ALA A 140 9.22 -10.68 -2.84
N ASP A 141 9.15 -11.71 -3.67
CA ASP A 141 9.46 -11.64 -5.10
C ASP A 141 8.50 -10.66 -5.81
N LYS A 142 7.19 -10.78 -5.57
CA LYS A 142 6.21 -9.87 -6.17
C LYS A 142 6.33 -8.44 -5.66
N LEU A 143 6.72 -8.23 -4.40
CA LEU A 143 7.06 -6.90 -3.90
C LEU A 143 8.29 -6.33 -4.62
N ALA A 144 9.32 -7.13 -4.89
CA ALA A 144 10.51 -6.71 -5.64
C ALA A 144 10.18 -6.35 -7.11
N GLU A 145 9.15 -6.97 -7.68
CA GLU A 145 8.54 -6.61 -8.97
C GLU A 145 7.62 -5.37 -8.90
N ASP A 146 7.62 -4.64 -7.78
CA ASP A 146 6.79 -3.45 -7.50
C ASP A 146 5.28 -3.73 -7.43
N TRP A 147 4.85 -4.97 -7.21
CA TRP A 147 3.42 -5.24 -7.01
C TRP A 147 3.00 -4.70 -5.64
N PRO A 148 1.96 -3.85 -5.56
CA PRO A 148 1.42 -3.41 -4.29
C PRO A 148 0.75 -4.60 -3.56
N PRO A 149 0.74 -4.59 -2.23
CA PRO A 149 0.14 -5.66 -1.42
C PRO A 149 -1.29 -6.07 -1.80
N GLU A 150 -2.14 -5.12 -2.23
CA GLU A 150 -3.51 -5.41 -2.68
C GLU A 150 -3.54 -6.24 -3.97
N GLN A 151 -2.66 -5.95 -4.93
CA GLN A 151 -2.56 -6.70 -6.18
C GLN A 151 -2.00 -8.12 -5.93
N ILE A 152 -1.01 -8.26 -5.04
CA ILE A 152 -0.48 -9.57 -4.62
C ILE A 152 -1.59 -10.41 -3.96
N SER A 153 -2.32 -9.82 -3.01
CA SER A 153 -3.38 -10.51 -2.28
C SER A 153 -4.52 -10.97 -3.19
N GLY A 154 -4.96 -10.12 -4.13
CA GLY A 154 -5.99 -10.48 -5.10
C GLY A 154 -5.55 -11.54 -6.09
N HIS A 155 -4.31 -11.47 -6.58
CA HIS A 155 -3.74 -12.50 -7.45
C HIS A 155 -3.67 -13.87 -6.74
N LEU A 156 -3.18 -13.91 -5.50
CA LEU A 156 -3.15 -15.15 -4.71
C LEU A 156 -4.56 -15.72 -4.47
N ALA A 157 -5.57 -14.86 -4.27
CA ALA A 157 -6.95 -15.29 -4.11
C ALA A 157 -7.54 -15.87 -5.41
N ARG A 158 -7.09 -15.40 -6.57
CA ARG A 158 -7.50 -15.88 -7.89
C ARG A 158 -6.85 -17.22 -8.23
N VAL A 159 -5.54 -17.36 -8.01
CA VAL A 159 -4.75 -18.54 -8.43
C VAL A 159 -4.92 -19.73 -7.48
N PHE A 160 -4.96 -19.48 -6.18
CA PHE A 160 -5.03 -20.55 -5.18
C PHE A 160 -6.42 -20.66 -4.60
N VAL A 161 -6.89 -21.86 -4.28
CA VAL A 161 -8.16 -22.10 -3.57
C VAL A 161 -8.08 -21.69 -2.10
N ALA A 162 -9.24 -21.47 -1.47
CA ALA A 162 -9.32 -21.23 -0.03
C ALA A 162 -8.81 -22.46 0.75
N GLY A 163 -8.08 -22.25 1.86
CA GLY A 163 -7.51 -23.34 2.65
C GLY A 163 -6.16 -23.89 2.16
N SER A 164 -5.71 -23.52 0.96
CA SER A 164 -4.40 -23.92 0.40
C SER A 164 -3.17 -23.45 1.20
N GLY A 165 -3.35 -22.55 2.16
CA GLY A 165 -2.26 -21.89 2.88
C GLY A 165 -1.51 -20.82 2.07
N MET A 166 -1.81 -20.66 0.78
CA MET A 166 -1.17 -19.71 -0.15
C MET A 166 -1.94 -18.38 -0.30
N ARG A 167 -3.05 -18.21 0.42
CA ARG A 167 -3.80 -16.93 0.44
C ARG A 167 -3.38 -16.09 1.64
N VAL A 168 -3.16 -14.80 1.41
CA VAL A 168 -2.88 -13.82 2.47
C VAL A 168 -3.58 -12.49 2.18
N SER A 169 -4.10 -11.84 3.22
CA SER A 169 -4.64 -10.49 3.10
C SER A 169 -3.51 -9.46 2.88
N HIS A 170 -3.76 -8.46 2.04
CA HIS A 170 -2.88 -7.31 1.85
C HIS A 170 -2.56 -6.58 3.16
N GLU A 171 -3.48 -6.60 4.14
CA GLU A 171 -3.26 -6.04 5.48
C GLU A 171 -2.15 -6.78 6.24
N THR A 172 -2.08 -8.10 6.09
CA THR A 172 -1.01 -8.91 6.68
C THR A 172 0.33 -8.59 6.04
N ILE A 173 0.37 -8.40 4.72
CA ILE A 173 1.58 -7.97 4.00
C ILE A 173 2.02 -6.59 4.49
N TYR A 174 1.12 -5.59 4.58
CA TYR A 174 1.48 -4.26 5.07
C TYR A 174 1.95 -4.28 6.53
N LYS A 175 1.29 -5.04 7.42
CA LYS A 175 1.75 -5.20 8.81
C LYS A 175 3.14 -5.82 8.86
N SER A 176 3.42 -6.80 8.01
CA SER A 176 4.73 -7.45 7.91
C SER A 176 5.82 -6.53 7.36
N LEU A 177 5.50 -5.58 6.48
CA LEU A 177 6.42 -4.55 6.01
C LEU A 177 6.68 -3.48 7.09
N PHE A 178 5.64 -2.91 7.69
CA PHE A 178 5.78 -1.76 8.58
C PHE A 178 6.14 -2.12 10.04
N ILE A 179 5.78 -3.31 10.52
CA ILE A 179 6.09 -3.76 11.88
C ILE A 179 7.37 -4.60 11.83
N GLN A 180 8.51 -3.94 11.98
CA GLN A 180 9.84 -4.56 11.90
C GLN A 180 10.03 -5.70 12.91
N ALA A 181 9.39 -5.62 14.08
CA ALA A 181 9.42 -6.68 15.09
C ALA A 181 8.83 -8.02 14.62
N ARG A 182 8.14 -8.07 13.47
CA ARG A 182 7.72 -9.35 12.85
C ARG A 182 8.87 -10.08 12.19
N GLY A 183 9.88 -9.38 11.66
CA GLY A 183 11.09 -9.98 11.08
C GLY A 183 10.87 -10.90 9.87
N VAL A 184 9.71 -10.83 9.20
CA VAL A 184 9.36 -11.77 8.11
C VAL A 184 9.64 -11.27 6.70
N LEU A 185 9.75 -9.96 6.50
CA LEU A 185 10.05 -9.36 5.20
C LEU A 185 11.20 -8.38 5.38
N ALA A 186 12.12 -8.35 4.42
CA ALA A 186 13.24 -7.43 4.43
C ALA A 186 12.74 -5.98 4.40
N LYS A 187 13.35 -5.12 5.23
CA LYS A 187 12.94 -3.70 5.36
C LYS A 187 13.03 -2.93 4.05
N GLU A 188 14.01 -3.30 3.21
CA GLU A 188 14.23 -2.68 1.91
C GLU A 188 13.05 -2.85 0.95
N LEU A 189 12.21 -3.88 1.12
CA LEU A 189 11.02 -4.10 0.30
C LEU A 189 10.01 -2.94 0.39
N GLN A 190 10.09 -2.12 1.45
CA GLN A 190 9.29 -0.88 1.54
C GLN A 190 9.59 0.12 0.42
N LYS A 191 10.78 0.09 -0.20
CA LYS A 191 11.16 1.00 -1.30
C LYS A 191 10.33 0.77 -2.58
N HIS A 192 9.80 -0.44 -2.73
CA HIS A 192 8.95 -0.86 -3.84
C HIS A 192 7.47 -0.48 -3.66
N LEU A 193 7.09 0.05 -2.48
CA LEU A 193 5.78 0.64 -2.30
C LEU A 193 5.73 2.01 -2.99
N ARG A 194 4.68 2.23 -3.79
CA ARG A 194 4.39 3.53 -4.46
C ARG A 194 4.49 4.72 -3.51
N SER A 195 4.00 4.54 -2.30
CA SER A 195 4.14 5.49 -1.21
C SER A 195 5.36 5.11 -0.39
N ARG A 196 6.48 5.83 -0.56
CA ARG A 196 7.75 5.68 0.19
C ARG A 196 7.66 6.04 1.68
N ARG A 197 6.47 5.96 2.26
CA ARG A 197 6.19 6.36 3.64
C ARG A 197 6.71 5.26 4.59
N PRO A 198 7.32 5.63 5.72
CA PRO A 198 7.82 4.67 6.70
C PRO A 198 6.72 4.05 7.57
N THR A 199 5.50 4.61 7.55
CA THR A 199 4.35 4.17 8.36
C THR A 199 3.05 4.35 7.61
N ARG A 200 2.02 3.60 8.00
CA ARG A 200 0.64 3.80 7.53
C ARG A 200 0.10 5.12 8.09
N ARG A 201 -0.62 5.89 7.27
CA ARG A 201 -1.41 7.07 7.69
C ARG A 201 -2.90 6.81 7.48
N ASN A 202 -3.73 7.50 8.25
CA ASN A 202 -5.17 7.55 8.00
C ASN A 202 -5.47 8.32 6.69
N ILE A 203 -6.53 7.92 5.98
CA ILE A 203 -6.97 8.35 4.65
C ILE A 203 -7.45 9.82 4.65
N HIS A 204 -7.85 10.38 5.79
CA HIS A 204 -8.42 11.73 5.91
C HIS A 204 -7.43 12.91 5.80
N ASN A 205 -6.24 12.72 5.22
CA ASN A 205 -5.27 13.79 4.99
C ASN A 205 -5.20 14.11 3.49
N THR A 206 -6.06 15.01 3.03
CA THR A 206 -6.07 15.53 1.65
C THR A 206 -5.62 16.98 1.61
N VAL A 207 -4.65 17.28 0.73
CA VAL A 207 -4.33 18.64 0.29
C VAL A 207 -4.63 18.69 -1.21
N THR A 208 -5.54 19.57 -1.60
CA THR A 208 -6.10 19.74 -2.95
C THR A 208 -5.47 20.91 -3.70
N GLY A 209 -5.39 20.79 -5.03
CA GLY A 209 -5.39 21.92 -5.97
C GLY A 209 -4.22 21.98 -6.97
N GLN A 210 -4.52 22.05 -8.28
CA GLN A 210 -3.82 22.89 -9.26
C GLN A 210 -4.56 22.97 -10.62
N TRP A 211 -4.53 24.16 -11.22
CA TRP A 211 -5.19 24.64 -12.46
C TRP A 211 -4.28 24.61 -13.69
N ARG A 212 -4.80 24.38 -14.93
CA ARG A 212 -4.20 24.74 -16.27
C ARG A 212 -5.21 24.92 -17.43
N SER A 213 -4.77 25.58 -18.52
CA SER A 213 -5.42 26.43 -19.55
C SER A 213 -6.04 25.78 -20.83
N GLN A 214 -6.59 26.61 -21.76
CA GLN A 214 -7.46 26.29 -22.93
C GLN A 214 -6.77 26.15 -24.32
N ILE A 215 -7.40 25.41 -25.24
CA ILE A 215 -7.11 25.27 -26.70
C ILE A 215 -8.39 25.58 -27.52
N LYS A 216 -8.26 26.16 -28.73
CA LYS A 216 -9.36 26.41 -29.69
C LYS A 216 -9.51 25.27 -30.72
N GLU A 217 -10.74 24.99 -31.14
CA GLU A 217 -11.15 24.01 -32.19
C GLU A 217 -10.91 22.51 -31.88
N ALA A 218 -11.25 22.08 -30.67
CA ALA A 218 -11.21 20.65 -30.29
C ALA A 218 -12.57 19.97 -30.52
N VAL A 219 -12.57 18.80 -31.17
CA VAL A 219 -13.72 17.88 -31.19
C VAL A 219 -13.93 17.33 -29.78
N SER A 220 -15.11 17.56 -29.21
CA SER A 220 -15.40 17.23 -27.81
C SER A 220 -15.49 15.72 -27.60
N ILE A 221 -15.08 15.24 -26.43
CA ILE A 221 -15.26 13.84 -26.01
C ILE A 221 -16.74 13.42 -25.96
N SER A 222 -17.67 14.37 -25.91
CA SER A 222 -19.12 14.13 -25.99
C SER A 222 -19.59 13.63 -27.36
N GLU A 223 -18.74 13.73 -28.41
CA GLU A 223 -19.04 13.21 -29.76
C GLU A 223 -18.56 11.76 -29.95
N ARG A 224 -18.06 11.10 -28.90
CA ARG A 224 -17.61 9.70 -28.97
C ARG A 224 -18.80 8.74 -29.00
N PRO A 225 -18.73 7.61 -29.74
CA PRO A 225 -19.77 6.59 -29.68
C PRO A 225 -20.00 6.06 -28.25
N ALA A 226 -21.26 5.83 -27.87
CA ALA A 226 -21.67 5.44 -26.51
C ALA A 226 -21.02 4.15 -26.00
N GLU A 227 -20.66 3.25 -26.92
CA GLU A 227 -19.87 2.01 -26.76
C GLU A 227 -18.55 2.17 -26.00
N ALA A 228 -18.12 3.40 -25.81
CA ALA A 228 -16.78 3.75 -25.45
C ALA A 228 -16.70 4.29 -24.00
N ASP A 229 -17.87 4.56 -23.39
CA ASP A 229 -18.02 5.03 -22.01
C ASP A 229 -18.00 3.89 -20.99
N ASP A 230 -18.63 2.76 -21.31
CA ASP A 230 -18.69 1.58 -20.43
C ASP A 230 -17.37 0.78 -20.38
N ARG A 231 -16.45 1.07 -21.33
CA ARG A 231 -15.14 0.41 -21.47
C ARG A 231 -15.25 -1.09 -21.74
N ALA A 232 -16.41 -1.56 -22.20
CA ALA A 232 -16.66 -2.96 -22.54
C ALA A 232 -15.99 -3.33 -23.86
N ILE A 233 -15.90 -2.38 -24.80
CA ILE A 233 -15.38 -2.60 -26.14
C ILE A 233 -13.87 -2.26 -26.20
N PRO A 234 -13.01 -3.22 -26.62
CA PRO A 234 -11.60 -2.95 -26.82
C PRO A 234 -11.31 -2.04 -28.02
N GLY A 235 -10.12 -1.44 -28.00
CA GLY A 235 -9.59 -0.64 -29.12
C GLY A 235 -9.80 0.86 -28.96
N HIS A 236 -10.28 1.28 -27.80
CA HIS A 236 -10.32 2.69 -27.42
C HIS A 236 -9.17 3.03 -26.48
N TRP A 237 -8.35 3.99 -26.86
CA TRP A 237 -7.13 4.35 -26.17
C TRP A 237 -7.23 5.73 -25.52
N GLU A 238 -6.60 5.92 -24.37
CA GLU A 238 -6.35 7.24 -23.79
C GLU A 238 -4.86 7.54 -23.82
N GLY A 239 -4.49 8.73 -24.27
CA GLY A 239 -3.11 9.17 -24.37
C GLY A 239 -2.78 10.40 -23.53
N TYR A 240 -1.52 10.49 -23.11
CA TYR A 240 -1.01 11.55 -22.26
C TYR A 240 0.50 11.72 -22.44
N LEU A 241 1.00 12.96 -22.28
CA LEU A 241 2.42 13.25 -22.23
C LEU A 241 2.91 13.39 -20.79
N LEU A 242 3.72 12.42 -20.38
CA LEU A 242 4.40 12.49 -19.11
C LEU A 242 5.59 13.45 -19.23
N LEU A 243 5.49 14.61 -18.59
CA LEU A 243 6.56 15.61 -18.58
C LEU A 243 7.58 15.35 -17.45
N GLY A 244 8.86 15.54 -17.79
CA GLY A 244 10.02 15.49 -16.90
C GLY A 244 10.77 16.84 -16.85
N ARG A 245 11.97 16.84 -16.26
CA ARG A 245 12.85 18.02 -16.20
C ARG A 245 13.55 18.24 -17.55
N GLY A 246 13.86 19.49 -17.88
CA GLY A 246 14.66 19.81 -19.08
C GLY A 246 13.95 19.52 -20.40
N LEU A 247 12.63 19.73 -20.47
CA LEU A 247 11.78 19.47 -21.64
C LEU A 247 11.67 17.99 -22.07
N THR A 248 12.21 17.06 -21.27
CA THR A 248 12.05 15.62 -21.51
C THR A 248 10.60 15.17 -21.35
N GLN A 249 10.17 14.26 -22.20
CA GLN A 249 8.79 13.79 -22.23
C GLN A 249 8.68 12.36 -22.73
N ILE A 250 7.62 11.67 -22.32
CA ILE A 250 7.26 10.33 -22.77
C ILE A 250 5.79 10.34 -23.15
N ALA A 251 5.46 9.82 -24.33
CA ALA A 251 4.07 9.56 -24.69
C ALA A 251 3.62 8.26 -24.04
N THR A 252 2.46 8.31 -23.43
CA THR A 252 1.84 7.18 -22.74
C THR A 252 0.49 6.96 -23.36
N VAL A 253 0.18 5.72 -23.75
CA VAL A 253 -1.12 5.37 -24.30
C VAL A 253 -1.64 4.12 -23.64
N VAL A 254 -2.90 4.15 -23.21
CA VAL A 254 -3.51 3.10 -22.40
C VAL A 254 -4.82 2.67 -23.02
N GLU A 255 -4.95 1.37 -23.29
CA GLU A 255 -6.18 0.78 -23.81
C GLU A 255 -7.24 0.73 -22.69
N ARG A 256 -8.46 1.21 -22.95
CA ARG A 256 -9.47 1.47 -21.92
C ARG A 256 -10.15 0.22 -21.37
N SER A 257 -10.20 -0.88 -22.10
CA SER A 257 -10.80 -2.13 -21.64
C SER A 257 -9.81 -2.94 -20.81
N THR A 258 -8.72 -3.36 -21.43
CA THR A 258 -7.63 -4.20 -20.93
C THR A 258 -6.64 -3.46 -20.02
N ARG A 259 -6.56 -2.11 -20.08
CA ARG A 259 -5.53 -1.30 -19.40
C ARG A 259 -4.11 -1.51 -19.91
N PHE A 260 -3.96 -2.13 -21.07
CA PHE A 260 -2.65 -2.34 -21.66
C PHE A 260 -1.99 -1.00 -21.93
N THR A 261 -0.78 -0.83 -21.39
CA THR A 261 -0.04 0.44 -21.40
C THR A 261 1.12 0.32 -22.38
N VAL A 262 1.22 1.29 -23.28
CA VAL A 262 2.35 1.47 -24.20
C VAL A 262 3.04 2.78 -23.86
N LEU A 263 4.37 2.75 -23.83
CA LEU A 263 5.22 3.90 -23.56
C LEU A 263 6.08 4.16 -24.78
N VAL A 264 6.16 5.41 -25.20
CA VAL A 264 6.87 5.81 -26.41
C VAL A 264 7.88 6.89 -26.03
N GLN A 265 9.16 6.59 -26.27
CA GLN A 265 10.26 7.52 -26.08
C GLN A 265 10.12 8.65 -27.11
N LEU A 266 10.42 9.87 -26.67
CA LEU A 266 10.36 11.05 -27.52
C LEU A 266 11.66 11.85 -27.35
N ASP A 267 12.38 12.03 -28.45
CA ASP A 267 13.65 12.78 -28.46
C ASP A 267 13.45 14.28 -28.23
N ARG A 268 12.28 14.83 -28.63
CA ARG A 268 11.95 16.25 -28.54
C ARG A 268 10.46 16.50 -28.33
N ARG A 269 10.12 17.75 -27.98
CA ARG A 269 8.73 18.25 -27.83
C ARG A 269 8.02 18.53 -29.17
N GLU A 270 8.62 18.10 -30.27
CA GLU A 270 8.14 18.38 -31.60
C GLU A 270 6.95 17.48 -31.96
N MET A 271 5.89 18.14 -32.37
CA MET A 271 4.61 17.58 -32.79
C MET A 271 4.73 16.39 -33.74
N ALA A 272 5.52 16.56 -34.81
CA ALA A 272 5.68 15.57 -35.87
C ALA A 272 6.27 14.26 -35.33
N THR A 273 7.21 14.34 -34.38
CA THR A 273 7.85 13.18 -33.76
C THR A 273 6.88 12.38 -32.91
N VAL A 274 6.03 13.06 -32.11
CA VAL A 274 4.99 12.41 -31.30
C VAL A 274 4.01 11.66 -32.19
N THR A 275 3.49 12.35 -33.20
CA THR A 275 2.54 11.78 -34.17
C THR A 275 3.15 10.57 -34.90
N ALA A 276 4.35 10.70 -35.46
CA ALA A 276 4.96 9.64 -36.25
C ALA A 276 5.26 8.38 -35.41
N ARG A 277 5.87 8.55 -34.23
CA ARG A 277 6.22 7.42 -33.34
C ARG A 277 4.98 6.73 -32.79
N LEU A 278 3.98 7.51 -32.39
CA LEU A 278 2.71 6.96 -31.93
C LEU A 278 1.99 6.20 -33.05
N SER A 279 2.01 6.76 -34.25
CA SER A 279 1.37 6.15 -35.41
C SER A 279 1.99 4.81 -35.78
N ALA A 280 3.32 4.74 -35.82
CA ALA A 280 4.04 3.49 -36.05
C ALA A 280 3.64 2.41 -35.03
N ARG A 281 3.62 2.74 -33.73
CA ARG A 281 3.25 1.79 -32.68
C ARG A 281 1.78 1.37 -32.72
N MET A 282 0.89 2.25 -33.15
CA MET A 282 -0.52 1.90 -33.31
C MET A 282 -0.72 0.98 -34.52
N LEU A 283 0.01 1.19 -35.62
CA LEU A 283 -0.08 0.36 -36.81
C LEU A 283 0.40 -1.08 -36.59
N ASP A 284 1.26 -1.32 -35.60
CA ASP A 284 1.64 -2.67 -35.15
C ASP A 284 0.44 -3.46 -34.55
N LEU A 285 -0.66 -2.78 -34.22
CA LEU A 285 -1.84 -3.41 -33.60
C LEU A 285 -2.89 -3.84 -34.66
N PRO A 286 -3.59 -4.97 -34.42
CA PRO A 286 -4.74 -5.37 -35.21
C PRO A 286 -5.78 -4.26 -35.36
N ALA A 287 -6.48 -4.24 -36.49
CA ALA A 287 -7.47 -3.19 -36.79
C ALA A 287 -8.59 -3.11 -35.75
N CYS A 288 -8.98 -4.24 -35.14
CA CYS A 288 -9.97 -4.29 -34.07
C CYS A 288 -9.58 -3.47 -32.82
N LEU A 289 -8.28 -3.27 -32.60
CA LEU A 289 -7.73 -2.47 -31.51
C LEU A 289 -7.49 -1.01 -31.90
N ARG A 290 -7.76 -0.59 -33.15
CA ARG A 290 -7.50 0.79 -33.63
C ARG A 290 -8.80 1.59 -33.82
N LYS A 291 -9.69 1.63 -32.81
CA LYS A 291 -10.99 2.32 -32.93
C LYS A 291 -10.89 3.83 -32.67
N SER A 292 -10.35 4.25 -31.53
CA SER A 292 -10.24 5.67 -31.21
C SER A 292 -9.08 5.99 -30.28
N LEU A 293 -8.57 7.21 -30.34
CA LEU A 293 -7.59 7.76 -29.41
C LEU A 293 -8.14 9.02 -28.73
N THR A 294 -8.17 9.05 -27.40
CA THR A 294 -8.55 10.24 -26.62
C THR A 294 -7.31 10.91 -26.05
N TRP A 295 -7.06 12.18 -26.36
CA TRP A 295 -5.89 12.94 -25.88
C TRP A 295 -6.28 14.09 -24.95
N ASP A 296 -5.29 14.69 -24.27
CA ASP A 296 -5.53 15.88 -23.44
C ASP A 296 -5.43 17.11 -24.32
N ARG A 297 -5.99 18.23 -23.86
CA ARG A 297 -5.85 19.52 -24.57
C ARG A 297 -4.45 20.10 -24.35
N GLY A 298 -3.41 19.29 -24.44
CA GLY A 298 -2.04 19.76 -24.61
C GLY A 298 -1.85 20.22 -26.06
N MET A 299 -1.09 21.30 -26.29
CA MET A 299 -0.76 21.77 -27.64
C MET A 299 0.02 20.72 -28.44
N GLU A 300 0.53 19.71 -27.75
CA GLU A 300 1.36 18.62 -28.24
C GLU A 300 0.63 17.64 -29.17
N LEU A 301 -0.69 17.78 -29.37
CA LEU A 301 -1.45 17.05 -30.41
C LEU A 301 -2.26 17.99 -31.35
N ALA A 302 -1.88 19.25 -31.51
CA ALA A 302 -2.52 20.18 -32.45
C ALA A 302 -2.62 19.63 -33.89
N GLY A 303 -1.65 18.84 -34.36
CA GLY A 303 -1.65 18.13 -35.65
C GLY A 303 -2.41 16.80 -35.68
N HIS A 304 -3.36 16.57 -34.77
CA HIS A 304 -4.12 15.31 -34.65
C HIS A 304 -4.85 14.85 -35.92
N LYS A 305 -5.16 15.77 -36.85
CA LYS A 305 -5.77 15.43 -38.14
C LYS A 305 -4.84 14.54 -38.98
N ASP A 306 -3.53 14.77 -38.90
CA ASP A 306 -2.54 13.94 -39.59
C ASP A 306 -2.40 12.57 -38.93
N VAL A 307 -2.53 12.49 -37.59
CA VAL A 307 -2.58 11.22 -36.85
C VAL A 307 -3.78 10.40 -37.28
N ALA A 308 -4.98 11.00 -37.25
CA ALA A 308 -6.23 10.33 -37.63
C ALA A 308 -6.18 9.82 -39.07
N ALA A 309 -5.65 10.63 -39.99
CA ALA A 309 -5.47 10.26 -41.39
C ALA A 309 -4.45 9.12 -41.58
N ALA A 310 -3.35 9.10 -40.82
CA ALA A 310 -2.28 8.11 -40.97
C ALA A 310 -2.54 6.77 -40.26
N THR A 311 -3.35 6.74 -39.19
CA THR A 311 -3.46 5.56 -38.31
C THR A 311 -4.79 4.82 -38.39
N GLY A 312 -5.86 5.50 -38.80
CA GLY A 312 -7.23 4.97 -38.81
C GLY A 312 -8.14 5.42 -37.65
N PRO A 313 -7.74 5.42 -36.35
CA PRO A 313 -8.63 5.78 -35.26
C PRO A 313 -8.97 7.28 -35.26
N SER A 314 -10.23 7.60 -34.98
CA SER A 314 -10.66 8.97 -34.71
C SER A 314 -10.01 9.49 -33.42
N VAL A 315 -9.46 10.70 -33.48
CA VAL A 315 -8.83 11.36 -32.34
C VAL A 315 -9.81 12.32 -31.67
N TYR A 316 -10.03 12.14 -30.37
CA TYR A 316 -10.95 12.95 -29.56
C TYR A 316 -10.19 13.68 -28.45
N PHE A 317 -10.71 14.82 -27.99
CA PHE A 317 -10.10 15.57 -26.89
C PHE A 317 -11.06 15.70 -25.71
N ALA A 318 -10.55 15.46 -24.50
CA ALA A 318 -11.32 15.66 -23.27
C ALA A 318 -11.78 17.11 -23.10
N ASP A 319 -12.90 17.33 -22.40
CA ASP A 319 -13.42 18.67 -22.16
C ASP A 319 -12.57 19.45 -21.15
N PRO A 320 -12.58 20.80 -21.20
CA PRO A 320 -11.90 21.60 -20.20
C PRO A 320 -12.42 21.27 -18.81
N GLN A 321 -11.53 21.33 -17.81
CA GLN A 321 -11.88 21.16 -16.40
C GLN A 321 -12.54 19.82 -16.05
N SER A 322 -12.43 18.81 -16.93
CA SER A 322 -13.10 17.52 -16.78
C SER A 322 -12.14 16.33 -16.64
N PRO A 323 -11.21 16.33 -15.67
CA PRO A 323 -10.21 15.26 -15.50
C PRO A 323 -10.85 13.88 -15.27
N TRP A 324 -12.07 13.82 -14.71
CA TRP A 324 -12.82 12.59 -14.48
C TRP A 324 -13.12 11.80 -15.77
N GLN A 325 -13.19 12.47 -16.92
CA GLN A 325 -13.38 11.85 -18.23
C GLN A 325 -12.19 10.96 -18.65
N ARG A 326 -11.05 11.07 -17.94
CA ARG A 326 -9.78 10.37 -18.21
C ARG A 326 -9.20 9.70 -16.96
N GLY A 327 -10.06 9.13 -16.13
CA GLY A 327 -9.63 8.44 -14.91
C GLY A 327 -8.60 7.33 -15.14
N THR A 328 -8.53 6.74 -16.35
CA THR A 328 -7.52 5.73 -16.71
C THR A 328 -6.12 6.34 -16.70
N ASN A 329 -5.94 7.45 -17.41
CA ASN A 329 -4.65 8.12 -17.51
C ASN A 329 -4.16 8.67 -16.17
N GLU A 330 -5.04 9.25 -15.34
CA GLU A 330 -4.63 9.73 -14.01
C GLU A 330 -4.09 8.60 -13.14
N ASN A 331 -4.76 7.45 -13.16
CA ASN A 331 -4.32 6.28 -12.42
C ASN A 331 -3.01 5.74 -12.98
N THR A 332 -2.89 5.56 -14.30
CA THR A 332 -1.66 5.04 -14.93
C THR A 332 -0.47 5.98 -14.72
N ASN A 333 -0.67 7.29 -14.83
CA ASN A 333 0.35 8.29 -14.52
C ASN A 333 0.88 8.13 -13.09
N ARG A 334 -0.01 7.91 -12.11
CA ARG A 334 0.41 7.66 -10.72
C ARG A 334 1.30 6.43 -10.59
N LEU A 335 1.11 5.41 -11.42
CA LEU A 335 1.97 4.22 -11.47
C LEU A 335 3.32 4.54 -12.09
N LEU A 336 3.32 5.24 -13.23
CA LEU A 336 4.53 5.59 -13.95
C LEU A 336 5.45 6.47 -13.12
N ARG A 337 4.91 7.32 -12.23
CA ARG A 337 5.70 8.11 -11.28
C ARG A 337 6.51 7.29 -10.27
N GLN A 338 6.27 5.97 -10.15
CA GLN A 338 7.15 5.07 -9.41
C GLN A 338 8.50 4.88 -10.11
N TYR A 339 8.49 4.86 -11.45
CA TYR A 339 9.66 4.67 -12.31
C TYR A 339 10.26 6.00 -12.79
N MET A 340 9.40 7.00 -13.01
CA MET A 340 9.74 8.32 -13.53
C MET A 340 9.24 9.42 -12.57
N PRO A 341 9.91 9.63 -11.42
CA PRO A 341 9.47 10.59 -10.41
C PRO A 341 9.27 12.01 -10.99
N LYS A 342 8.39 12.80 -10.37
CA LYS A 342 8.23 14.20 -10.78
C LYS A 342 9.53 14.97 -10.56
N GLY A 343 9.92 15.80 -11.54
CA GLY A 343 11.10 16.65 -11.45
C GLY A 343 12.43 15.98 -11.83
N THR A 344 12.43 14.72 -12.25
CA THR A 344 13.62 14.06 -12.83
C THR A 344 13.66 14.23 -14.35
N SER A 345 14.87 14.30 -14.92
CA SER A 345 15.04 14.20 -16.37
C SER A 345 14.78 12.76 -16.82
N MET A 346 14.20 12.58 -18.01
CA MET A 346 13.94 11.28 -18.63
C MET A 346 14.82 11.03 -19.86
N GLU A 347 15.83 11.87 -20.09
CA GLU A 347 16.73 11.81 -21.25
C GLU A 347 17.53 10.50 -21.34
N HIS A 348 17.86 9.91 -20.20
CA HIS A 348 18.61 8.66 -20.11
C HIS A 348 17.77 7.42 -20.43
N LEU A 349 16.45 7.55 -20.58
CA LEU A 349 15.55 6.41 -20.82
C LEU A 349 15.49 6.10 -22.31
N THR A 350 15.90 4.90 -22.66
CA THR A 350 15.77 4.35 -24.02
C THR A 350 14.37 3.77 -24.23
N GLN A 351 14.00 3.49 -25.49
CA GLN A 351 12.75 2.78 -25.77
C GLN A 351 12.71 1.39 -25.11
N GLU A 352 13.85 0.70 -25.01
CA GLU A 352 13.95 -0.61 -24.34
C GLU A 352 13.65 -0.50 -22.84
N ASP A 353 14.16 0.55 -22.17
CA ASP A 353 13.83 0.81 -20.76
C ASP A 353 12.33 1.03 -20.56
N LEU A 354 11.71 1.77 -21.49
CA LEU A 354 10.26 2.03 -21.46
C LEU A 354 9.45 0.77 -21.72
N ASP A 355 9.88 -0.08 -22.65
CA ASP A 355 9.24 -1.36 -22.94
C ASP A 355 9.34 -2.29 -21.71
N GLY A 356 10.48 -2.29 -21.01
CA GLY A 356 10.64 -3.00 -19.73
C GLY A 356 9.71 -2.49 -18.62
N ILE A 357 9.49 -1.17 -18.53
CA ILE A 357 8.53 -0.58 -17.59
C ILE A 357 7.09 -0.93 -17.98
N ALA A 358 6.75 -0.84 -19.27
CA ALA A 358 5.44 -1.20 -19.79
C ALA A 358 5.14 -2.67 -19.50
N LEU A 359 6.10 -3.58 -19.74
CA LEU A 359 5.98 -5.00 -19.43
C LEU A 359 5.64 -5.22 -17.95
N LYS A 360 6.36 -4.58 -17.03
CA LYS A 360 6.05 -4.65 -15.58
C LYS A 360 4.67 -4.14 -15.21
N LEU A 361 4.09 -3.22 -15.98
CA LEU A 361 2.72 -2.72 -15.76
C LEU A 361 1.67 -3.63 -16.40
N ASN A 362 2.01 -4.28 -17.51
CA ASN A 362 1.13 -5.12 -18.31
C ASN A 362 1.07 -6.57 -17.80
N THR A 363 2.10 -7.04 -17.08
CA THR A 363 2.09 -8.33 -16.37
C THR A 363 1.66 -8.22 -14.91
N ARG A 364 1.28 -7.02 -14.47
CA ARG A 364 0.81 -6.77 -13.09
C ARG A 364 -0.71 -6.82 -13.01
N PRO A 365 -1.27 -7.63 -12.10
CA PRO A 365 -2.71 -7.88 -12.02
C PRO A 365 -3.47 -6.63 -11.57
N ARG A 366 -4.63 -6.35 -12.16
CA ARG A 366 -5.42 -5.14 -11.88
C ARG A 366 -6.70 -5.50 -11.15
N LYS A 367 -6.99 -4.81 -10.04
CA LYS A 367 -8.27 -4.97 -9.32
C LYS A 367 -9.48 -4.70 -10.21
N THR A 368 -9.38 -3.75 -11.14
CA THR A 368 -10.44 -3.43 -12.11
C THR A 368 -10.65 -4.50 -13.16
N LEU A 369 -9.76 -5.49 -13.27
CA LEU A 369 -9.81 -6.63 -14.18
C LEU A 369 -9.92 -7.93 -13.39
N ASP A 370 -10.50 -7.89 -12.19
CA ASP A 370 -10.63 -9.04 -11.29
C ASP A 370 -9.31 -9.77 -11.02
N PHE A 371 -8.23 -8.98 -10.97
CA PHE A 371 -6.84 -9.40 -10.79
C PHE A 371 -6.25 -10.23 -11.95
N ASP A 372 -6.81 -10.13 -13.15
CA ASP A 372 -6.08 -10.45 -14.39
C ASP A 372 -5.05 -9.37 -14.72
N THR A 373 -4.05 -9.74 -15.52
CA THR A 373 -3.08 -8.79 -16.04
C THR A 373 -3.59 -8.14 -17.33
N PRO A 374 -3.18 -6.90 -17.63
CA PRO A 374 -3.50 -6.28 -18.92
C PRO A 374 -3.06 -7.11 -20.12
N ALA A 375 -1.93 -7.80 -20.02
CA ALA A 375 -1.44 -8.71 -21.06
C ALA A 375 -2.41 -9.89 -21.27
N ASP A 376 -2.85 -10.56 -20.21
CA ASP A 376 -3.81 -11.68 -20.30
C ASP A 376 -5.15 -11.26 -20.91
N ARG A 377 -5.57 -10.00 -20.67
CA ARG A 377 -6.80 -9.44 -21.25
C ARG A 377 -6.64 -9.00 -22.70
N LEU A 378 -5.43 -8.61 -23.11
CA LEU A 378 -5.15 -8.21 -24.50
C LEU A 378 -4.89 -9.42 -25.40
N GLU A 379 -4.22 -10.47 -24.91
CA GLU A 379 -3.81 -11.63 -25.72
C GLU A 379 -4.94 -12.25 -26.56
N PRO A 380 -6.17 -12.46 -26.05
CA PRO A 380 -7.27 -13.00 -26.84
C PRO A 380 -7.72 -12.10 -27.99
N LEU A 381 -7.38 -10.81 -27.95
CA LEU A 381 -7.74 -9.80 -28.96
C LEU A 381 -6.67 -9.64 -30.05
N LEU A 382 -5.51 -10.29 -29.87
CA LEU A 382 -4.42 -10.31 -30.85
C LEU A 382 -4.51 -11.50 -31.82
N ARG A 383 -5.45 -12.42 -31.58
CA ARG A 383 -5.78 -13.57 -32.42
C ARG A 383 -6.95 -13.20 -33.33
#